data_AF-A0A5C3M4G3-F1
#
_entry.id   AF-A0A5C3M4G3-F1
#
_cell.length_a   1.000
_cell.length_b   1.000
_cell.length_c   1.000
_cell.angle_alpha   90.00
_cell.angle_beta   90.00
_cell.angle_gamma   90.00
#
_symmetry.space_group_name_H-M   'P 1'
#
loop_
_entity.id
_entity.type
_entity.pdbx_description
1 polymer ?
#
loop_
_entity_poly.entity_id
_entity_poly.type
_entity_poly.pdbx_seq_one_letter_code
_entity_poly.pdbx_strand_id
1 'polypeptide(L)'
;MDTSSPQCYMNQFSVDLPEDKNNGSSETESRPLPVRLAAMSLDEMKDFSTRYFNQTTEGWSAMGYIGRALNPFVLFKIMYSYFIEGSWPRAKESSAAWHKLSEEEKQPYMICARHIKKLHKEKYPNYKYSPVHGRHKSKAVSIRRVRI
;
A
#
# COMPACT_ATOMS: atom_id res chain seq x y z
N MET A 1 -30.79 -10.17 16.28
CA MET A 1 -30.24 -8.91 15.75
C MET A 1 -28.74 -9.09 15.73
N ASP A 2 -28.24 -9.55 14.59
CA ASP A 2 -26.91 -10.11 14.47
C ASP A 2 -25.84 -9.02 14.51
N THR A 3 -24.94 -9.18 15.48
CA THR A 3 -23.72 -8.39 15.65
C THR A 3 -22.67 -8.90 14.67
N SER A 4 -22.76 -8.46 13.41
CA SER A 4 -21.67 -8.70 12.46
C SER A 4 -20.65 -7.55 12.57
N SER A 5 -19.57 -7.82 13.30
CA SER A 5 -18.40 -6.96 13.40
C SER A 5 -17.73 -6.82 12.02
N PRO A 6 -17.38 -5.62 11.54
CA PRO A 6 -16.66 -5.44 10.28
C PRO A 6 -15.16 -5.75 10.44
N GLN A 7 -14.82 -6.82 11.15
CA GLN A 7 -13.54 -7.49 10.96
C GLN A 7 -13.65 -8.27 9.63
N CYS A 8 -12.55 -8.30 8.88
CA CYS A 8 -12.33 -9.17 7.72
C CYS A 8 -13.31 -9.06 6.52
N TYR A 9 -13.17 -8.00 5.72
CA TYR A 9 -13.58 -8.02 4.30
C TYR A 9 -12.45 -7.54 3.37
N MET A 10 -11.28 -8.14 3.54
CA MET A 10 -10.13 -8.01 2.61
C MET A 10 -9.69 -9.37 2.04
N ASN A 11 -10.45 -10.44 2.32
CA ASN A 11 -10.09 -11.83 1.98
C ASN A 11 -10.93 -12.41 0.82
N GLN A 12 -11.37 -11.59 -0.13
CA GLN A 12 -12.16 -12.11 -1.27
C GLN A 12 -11.84 -11.45 -2.61
N PHE A 13 -10.58 -11.06 -2.80
CA PHE A 13 -10.11 -10.56 -4.08
C PHE A 13 -9.13 -11.57 -4.66
N SER A 14 -9.67 -12.61 -5.31
CA SER A 14 -8.90 -13.42 -6.25
C SER A 14 -8.38 -12.49 -7.34
N VAL A 15 -7.07 -12.28 -7.32
CA VAL A 15 -6.35 -11.64 -8.41
C VAL A 15 -6.09 -12.76 -9.40
N ASP A 16 -6.79 -12.76 -10.54
CA ASP A 16 -6.51 -13.72 -11.61
C ASP A 16 -5.06 -13.50 -12.07
N LEU A 17 -4.20 -14.47 -11.73
CA LEU A 17 -2.82 -14.53 -12.19
C LEU A 17 -2.82 -14.75 -13.71
N PRO A 18 -1.92 -14.10 -14.47
CA PRO A 18 -1.48 -14.67 -15.74
C PRO A 18 -0.73 -15.97 -15.45
N GLU A 19 -1.26 -17.09 -15.92
CA GLU A 19 -0.57 -18.38 -15.89
C GLU A 19 0.64 -18.37 -16.83
N ASP A 20 1.84 -18.18 -16.30
CA ASP A 20 3.07 -18.52 -17.01
C ASP A 20 3.50 -19.95 -16.66
N LYS A 21 3.29 -20.84 -17.61
CA LYS A 21 3.87 -22.18 -17.62
C LYS A 21 5.38 -22.04 -17.87
N ASN A 22 6.22 -22.27 -16.86
CA ASN A 22 7.46 -23.04 -17.06
C ASN A 22 8.18 -23.42 -15.76
N ASN A 23 8.73 -24.62 -15.83
CA ASN A 23 9.21 -25.52 -14.79
C ASN A 23 10.67 -25.22 -14.40
N GLY A 24 11.10 -25.53 -13.17
CA GLY A 24 12.53 -25.63 -12.84
C GLY A 24 12.93 -25.28 -11.40
N SER A 25 12.91 -26.27 -10.52
CA SER A 25 13.55 -26.24 -9.20
C SER A 25 15.07 -26.06 -9.30
N SER A 26 15.66 -25.20 -8.47
CA SER A 26 16.89 -25.50 -7.71
C SER A 26 17.23 -24.35 -6.75
N GLU A 27 17.77 -24.78 -5.61
CA GLU A 27 18.13 -24.02 -4.43
C GLU A 27 19.08 -22.85 -4.72
N THR A 28 18.76 -21.65 -4.21
CA THR A 28 19.75 -20.59 -3.99
C THR A 28 19.44 -19.84 -2.70
N GLU A 29 20.10 -20.26 -1.63
CA GLU A 29 21.01 -19.42 -0.84
C GLU A 29 20.56 -17.96 -0.59
N SER A 30 20.15 -17.67 0.65
CA SER A 30 20.12 -16.34 1.29
C SER A 30 20.20 -15.10 0.35
N ARG A 31 19.11 -14.76 -0.35
CA ARG A 31 19.01 -13.56 -1.18
C ARG A 31 18.24 -12.44 -0.47
N PRO A 32 18.76 -11.20 -0.43
CA PRO A 32 18.03 -10.06 0.11
C PRO A 32 16.97 -9.62 -0.90
N LEU A 33 15.71 -9.62 -0.46
CA LEU A 33 14.49 -9.32 -1.21
C LEU A 33 14.23 -10.27 -2.41
N PRO A 34 12.96 -10.69 -2.61
CA PRO A 34 12.63 -11.62 -3.68
C PRO A 34 12.94 -10.98 -5.04
N VAL A 35 13.80 -11.67 -5.81
CA VAL A 35 14.45 -11.29 -7.08
C VAL A 35 13.51 -10.68 -8.12
N ARG A 36 12.19 -10.92 -8.03
CA ARG A 36 11.19 -10.35 -8.94
C ARG A 36 10.90 -8.85 -8.74
N LEU A 37 11.04 -8.28 -7.55
CA LEU A 37 10.88 -6.82 -7.35
C LEU A 37 11.99 -6.01 -8.00
N ALA A 38 13.22 -6.53 -7.94
CA ALA A 38 14.37 -5.92 -8.58
C ALA A 38 14.32 -6.06 -10.12
N ALA A 39 13.52 -6.99 -10.65
CA ALA A 39 13.42 -7.28 -12.08
C ALA A 39 12.29 -6.53 -12.79
N MET A 40 11.32 -5.95 -12.07
CA MET A 40 10.25 -5.18 -12.70
C MET A 40 10.78 -3.84 -13.22
N SER A 41 10.51 -3.56 -14.49
CA SER A 41 10.78 -2.26 -15.08
C SER A 41 9.90 -1.18 -14.44
N LEU A 42 10.36 0.08 -14.50
CA LEU A 42 9.61 1.22 -13.95
C LEU A 42 8.21 1.34 -14.58
N ASP A 43 8.05 0.99 -15.85
CA ASP A 43 6.77 1.10 -16.55
C ASP A 43 5.80 -0.02 -16.14
N GLU A 44 6.29 -1.24 -15.88
CA GLU A 44 5.47 -2.29 -15.26
C GLU A 44 5.03 -1.90 -13.84
N MET A 45 5.89 -1.24 -13.06
CA MET A 45 5.52 -0.73 -11.74
C MET A 45 4.45 0.35 -11.80
N LYS A 46 4.51 1.24 -12.80
CA LYS A 46 3.48 2.25 -13.05
C LYS A 46 2.16 1.62 -13.49
N ASP A 47 2.20 0.63 -14.37
CA ASP A 47 1.00 -0.09 -14.82
C ASP A 47 0.34 -0.83 -13.66
N PHE A 48 1.11 -1.62 -12.90
CA PHE A 48 0.62 -2.29 -11.70
C PHE A 48 -0.03 -1.31 -10.71
N SER A 49 0.68 -0.22 -10.38
CA SER A 49 0.17 0.77 -9.44
C SER A 49 -1.10 1.45 -9.95
N THR A 50 -1.20 1.70 -11.26
CA THR A 50 -2.39 2.29 -11.90
C THR A 50 -3.58 1.34 -11.82
N ARG A 51 -3.38 0.05 -12.17
CA ARG A 51 -4.41 -0.99 -12.08
C ARG A 51 -4.93 -1.14 -10.64
N TYR A 52 -4.03 -1.27 -9.68
CA TYR A 52 -4.38 -1.36 -8.25
C TYR A 52 -5.16 -0.14 -7.77
N PHE A 53 -4.73 1.05 -8.17
CA PHE A 53 -5.42 2.30 -7.84
C PHE A 53 -6.84 2.35 -8.41
N ASN A 54 -7.04 1.99 -9.68
CA ASN A 54 -8.37 2.01 -10.28
C ASN A 54 -9.31 1.01 -9.60
N GLN A 55 -8.85 -0.23 -9.40
CA GLN A 55 -9.64 -1.28 -8.75
C GLN A 55 -10.07 -0.90 -7.32
N THR A 56 -9.16 -0.34 -6.52
CA THR A 56 -9.47 0.05 -5.13
C THR A 56 -10.35 1.29 -5.05
N THR A 57 -10.17 2.25 -5.96
CA THR A 57 -10.98 3.47 -5.96
C THR A 57 -12.41 3.25 -6.44
N GLU A 58 -12.65 2.30 -7.34
CA GLU A 58 -13.99 1.98 -7.84
C GLU A 58 -14.90 1.44 -6.73
N GLY A 59 -14.43 0.46 -5.95
CA GLY A 59 -15.22 -0.08 -4.84
C GLY A 59 -15.55 0.97 -3.77
N TRP A 60 -14.64 1.87 -3.47
CA TRP A 60 -14.86 2.92 -2.47
C TRP A 60 -15.73 4.05 -3.01
N SER A 61 -15.59 4.39 -4.29
CA SER A 61 -16.42 5.38 -4.96
C SER A 61 -17.87 4.93 -5.04
N ALA A 62 -18.12 3.62 -5.21
CA ALA A 62 -19.48 3.05 -5.13
C ALA A 62 -20.14 3.28 -3.76
N MET A 63 -19.34 3.38 -2.68
CA MET A 63 -19.80 3.73 -1.34
C MET A 63 -19.77 5.25 -1.05
N GLY A 64 -19.54 6.08 -2.06
CA GLY A 64 -19.46 7.55 -1.93
C GLY A 64 -18.18 8.03 -1.24
N TYR A 65 -17.15 7.19 -1.10
CA TYR A 65 -15.90 7.52 -0.44
C TYR A 65 -14.73 7.57 -1.43
N ILE A 66 -14.00 8.69 -1.44
CA ILE A 66 -12.77 8.83 -2.22
C ILE A 66 -11.57 8.63 -1.29
N GLY A 67 -10.83 7.54 -1.51
CA GLY A 67 -9.59 7.25 -0.82
C GLY A 67 -8.49 8.28 -1.09
N ARG A 68 -7.46 8.30 -0.24
CA ARG A 68 -6.24 9.08 -0.48
C ARG A 68 -5.43 8.45 -1.59
N ALA A 69 -4.70 9.25 -2.36
CA ALA A 69 -3.68 8.74 -3.26
C ALA A 69 -2.63 7.91 -2.50
N LEU A 70 -2.13 6.83 -3.13
CA LEU A 70 -1.15 5.95 -2.53
C LEU A 70 0.21 6.67 -2.37
N ASN A 71 0.80 6.56 -1.19
CA ASN A 71 2.15 7.05 -0.95
C ASN A 71 3.20 5.97 -1.33
N PRO A 72 4.50 6.33 -1.42
CA PRO A 72 5.56 5.40 -1.83
C PRO A 72 5.65 4.15 -0.96
N PHE A 73 5.55 4.30 0.37
CA PHE A 73 5.63 3.18 1.31
C PHE A 73 4.44 2.23 1.18
N VAL A 74 3.23 2.77 0.97
CA VAL A 74 2.04 1.95 0.77
C VAL A 74 2.15 1.17 -0.53
N LEU A 75 2.64 1.79 -1.62
CA LEU A 75 2.95 1.07 -2.87
C LEU A 75 3.96 -0.03 -2.67
N PHE A 76 5.07 0.26 -1.97
CA PHE A 76 6.05 -0.76 -1.59
C PHE A 76 5.40 -1.90 -0.83
N LYS A 77 4.58 -1.61 0.20
CA LYS A 77 3.93 -2.64 1.01
C LYS A 77 2.99 -3.53 0.20
N ILE A 78 2.22 -2.93 -0.73
CA ILE A 78 1.35 -3.67 -1.65
C ILE A 78 2.22 -4.59 -2.50
N MET A 79 3.20 -4.03 -3.21
CA MET A 79 4.06 -4.82 -4.08
C MET A 79 4.75 -5.94 -3.28
N TYR A 80 5.39 -5.61 -2.17
CA TYR A 80 6.02 -6.55 -1.24
C TYR A 80 5.09 -7.70 -0.79
N SER A 81 3.79 -7.45 -0.60
CA SER A 81 2.83 -8.51 -0.25
C SER A 81 2.54 -9.47 -1.40
N TYR A 82 2.60 -9.01 -2.65
CA TYR A 82 2.47 -9.89 -3.82
C TYR A 82 3.65 -10.87 -3.95
N PHE A 83 4.84 -10.48 -3.48
CA PHE A 83 6.04 -11.31 -3.64
C PHE A 83 6.29 -12.32 -2.52
N ILE A 84 5.67 -12.17 -1.34
CA ILE A 84 5.81 -13.13 -0.22
C ILE A 84 4.66 -14.15 -0.23
N GLU A 85 4.26 -14.61 -1.42
CA GLU A 85 3.33 -15.74 -1.60
C GLU A 85 2.02 -15.61 -0.80
N GLY A 86 1.34 -14.46 -0.95
CA GLY A 86 -0.06 -14.30 -0.51
C GLY A 86 -0.26 -14.00 0.97
N SER A 87 0.80 -13.74 1.74
CA SER A 87 0.68 -13.25 3.12
C SER A 87 0.79 -11.72 3.18
N TRP A 88 -0.18 -11.06 3.83
CA TRP A 88 -0.07 -9.63 4.12
C TRP A 88 1.10 -9.40 5.09
N PRO A 89 2.14 -8.63 4.69
CA PRO A 89 3.32 -8.44 5.51
C PRO A 89 2.93 -7.72 6.79
N ARG A 90 3.46 -8.22 7.91
CA ARG A 90 3.24 -7.57 9.21
C ARG A 90 3.75 -6.13 9.12
N ALA A 91 3.05 -5.21 9.80
CA ALA A 91 3.38 -3.79 9.75
C ALA A 91 4.84 -3.51 10.17
N LYS A 92 5.36 -4.28 11.14
CA LYS A 92 6.75 -4.17 11.60
C LYS A 92 7.75 -4.59 10.52
N GLU A 93 7.50 -5.69 9.82
CA GLU A 93 8.40 -6.22 8.80
C GLU A 93 8.47 -5.36 7.55
N SER A 94 7.30 -4.93 7.06
CA SER A 94 7.22 -4.01 5.90
C SER A 94 7.92 -2.69 6.21
N SER A 95 7.74 -2.13 7.42
CA SER A 95 8.45 -0.93 7.84
C SER A 95 9.98 -1.17 7.90
N ALA A 96 10.43 -2.27 8.51
CA ALA A 96 11.85 -2.59 8.58
C ALA A 96 12.48 -2.78 7.19
N ALA A 97 11.79 -3.48 6.29
CA ALA A 97 12.24 -3.69 4.92
C ALA A 97 12.36 -2.37 4.15
N TRP A 98 11.36 -1.48 4.27
CA TRP A 98 11.40 -0.15 3.63
C TRP A 98 12.58 0.71 4.11
N HIS A 99 12.91 0.69 5.40
CA HIS A 99 14.03 1.46 5.93
C HIS A 99 15.40 0.90 5.52
N LYS A 100 15.48 -0.40 5.21
CA LYS A 100 16.71 -1.03 4.69
C LYS A 100 17.00 -0.69 3.23
N LEU A 101 15.98 -0.30 2.45
CA LEU A 101 16.18 0.12 1.06
C LEU A 101 17.03 1.40 0.99
N SER A 102 17.98 1.39 0.07
CA SER A 102 18.71 2.58 -0.37
C SER A 102 17.78 3.60 -1.05
N GLU A 103 18.27 4.82 -1.24
CA GLU A 103 17.48 5.85 -1.92
C GLU A 103 17.21 5.49 -3.39
N GLU A 104 18.16 4.83 -4.04
CA GLU A 104 18.06 4.33 -5.42
C GLU A 104 16.95 3.27 -5.55
N GLU A 105 16.89 2.32 -4.62
CA GLU A 105 15.83 1.31 -4.59
C GLU A 105 14.46 1.92 -4.24
N LYS A 106 14.43 3.05 -3.52
CA LYS A 106 13.19 3.78 -3.21
C LYS A 106 12.70 4.60 -4.40
N GLN A 107 13.58 5.06 -5.28
CA GLN A 107 13.23 5.90 -6.44
C GLN A 107 12.04 5.39 -7.27
N PRO A 108 11.96 4.12 -7.69
CA PRO A 108 10.83 3.66 -8.49
C PRO A 108 9.49 3.81 -7.76
N TYR A 109 9.43 3.54 -6.45
CA TYR A 109 8.23 3.73 -5.65
C TYR A 109 7.86 5.21 -5.50
N MET A 110 8.86 6.10 -5.40
CA MET A 110 8.65 7.56 -5.38
C MET A 110 8.07 8.06 -6.71
N ILE A 111 8.59 7.56 -7.84
CA ILE A 111 8.09 7.90 -9.18
C ILE A 111 6.65 7.40 -9.35
N CYS A 112 6.39 6.15 -8.99
CA CYS A 112 5.04 5.57 -9.07
C CYS A 112 4.05 6.33 -8.17
N ALA A 113 4.44 6.70 -6.94
CA ALA A 113 3.58 7.50 -6.07
C ALA A 113 3.26 8.89 -6.67
N ARG A 114 4.23 9.54 -7.32
CA ARG A 114 3.98 10.80 -8.05
C ARG A 114 3.01 10.60 -9.21
N HIS A 115 3.18 9.51 -9.96
CA HIS A 115 2.27 9.12 -11.05
C HIS A 115 0.83 8.90 -10.54
N ILE A 116 0.66 8.11 -9.47
CA ILE A 116 -0.64 7.88 -8.83
C ILE A 116 -1.26 9.16 -8.29
N LYS A 117 -0.46 10.04 -7.68
CA LYS A 117 -0.95 11.35 -7.21
C LYS A 117 -1.47 12.21 -8.36
N LYS A 118 -0.81 12.17 -9.52
CA LYS A 118 -1.27 12.87 -10.74
C LYS A 118 -2.60 12.29 -11.22
N LEU A 119 -2.68 10.96 -11.36
CA LEU A 119 -3.90 10.26 -11.78
C LEU A 119 -5.08 10.49 -10.83
N HIS A 120 -4.83 10.46 -9.51
CA HIS A 120 -5.86 10.72 -8.51
C HIS A 120 -6.40 12.15 -8.61
N LYS A 121 -5.53 13.13 -8.84
CA LYS A 121 -5.93 14.53 -9.05
C LYS A 121 -6.75 14.71 -10.34
N GLU A 122 -6.39 13.99 -11.40
CA GLU A 122 -7.11 14.03 -12.67
C GLU A 122 -8.49 13.38 -12.57
N LYS A 123 -8.58 12.21 -11.91
CA LYS A 123 -9.84 11.49 -11.67
C LYS A 123 -10.77 12.22 -10.69
N TYR A 124 -10.20 12.90 -9.70
CA TYR A 124 -10.94 13.59 -8.64
C TYR A 124 -10.46 15.05 -8.47
N PRO A 125 -10.77 15.95 -9.41
CA PRO A 125 -10.28 17.33 -9.38
C PRO A 125 -10.77 18.13 -8.15
N ASN A 126 -11.95 17.78 -7.64
CA ASN A 126 -12.56 18.41 -6.46
C ASN A 126 -12.20 17.72 -5.14
N TYR A 127 -11.29 16.75 -5.15
CA TYR A 127 -10.89 16.05 -3.94
C TYR A 127 -10.20 16.99 -2.94
N LYS A 128 -10.74 17.06 -1.72
CA LYS A 128 -10.14 17.79 -0.60
C LYS A 128 -9.99 16.87 0.60
N TYR A 129 -8.74 16.68 1.02
CA TYR A 129 -8.45 15.91 2.23
C TYR A 129 -9.02 16.61 3.48
N SER A 130 -9.92 15.91 4.19
CA SER A 130 -10.56 16.39 5.41
C SER A 130 -10.49 15.30 6.50
N PRO A 131 -9.56 15.38 7.46
CA PRO A 131 -9.48 14.40 8.53
C PRO A 131 -10.70 14.45 9.45
N VAL A 132 -11.37 13.31 9.65
CA VAL A 132 -12.60 13.21 10.45
C VAL A 132 -12.37 13.49 11.94
N HIS A 133 -11.17 13.19 12.47
CA HIS A 133 -10.88 13.19 13.92
C HIS A 133 -10.34 14.52 14.48
N GLY A 134 -10.55 15.64 13.79
CA GLY A 134 -10.05 16.95 14.23
C GLY A 134 -11.00 17.77 15.10
N ARG A 135 -12.26 17.35 15.31
CA ARG A 135 -13.30 18.25 15.86
C ARG A 135 -13.58 18.14 17.37
N HIS A 136 -13.03 17.16 18.09
CA HIS A 136 -13.23 17.04 19.56
C HIS A 136 -12.00 16.49 20.30
N LYS A 137 -10.92 17.26 20.35
CA LYS A 137 -9.97 17.15 21.46
C LYS A 137 -9.91 18.53 22.12
N SER A 138 -10.77 18.74 23.11
CA SER A 138 -10.51 19.79 24.10
C SER A 138 -9.08 19.57 24.59
N LYS A 139 -8.28 20.64 24.55
CA LYS A 139 -6.88 20.61 25.01
C LYS A 139 -6.92 20.22 26.49
N ALA A 140 -6.69 18.94 26.80
CA ALA A 140 -6.49 18.50 28.17
C ALA A 140 -5.25 19.26 28.67
N VAL A 141 -5.47 20.19 29.61
CA VAL A 141 -4.41 20.94 30.28
C VAL A 141 -3.42 19.91 30.83
N SER A 142 -2.20 19.93 30.30
CA SER A 142 -1.12 19.09 30.81
C SER A 142 -0.74 19.60 32.20
N ILE A 143 -1.32 19.01 33.25
CA ILE A 143 -0.83 19.19 34.62
C ILE A 143 0.55 18.53 34.66
N ARG A 144 1.61 19.34 34.63
CA ARG A 144 2.98 18.86 34.87
C ARG A 144 3.01 18.31 36.29
N ARG A 145 3.26 17.00 36.45
CA ARG A 145 3.52 16.41 37.76
C ARG A 145 4.86 16.96 38.26
N VAL A 146 4.82 17.77 39.33
CA VAL A 146 6.01 18.11 40.10
C VAL A 146 6.45 16.83 40.80
N ARG A 147 7.71 16.44 40.58
CA ARG A 147 8.34 15.33 41.30
C ARG A 147 8.97 15.94 42.55
N ILE A 148 8.52 15.48 43.73
CA ILE A 148 9.14 15.77 45.03
C ILE A 148 10.33 14.82 45.19
#